data_AF-A0A2I0KFB0-F1
#
_entry.id   AF-A0A2I0KFB0-F1
#
_cell.length_a   1.000
_cell.length_b   1.000
_cell.length_c   1.000
_cell.angle_alpha   90.00
_cell.angle_beta   90.00
_cell.angle_gamma   90.00
#
_symmetry.space_group_name_H-M   'P 1'
#
loop_
_entity.id
_entity.type
_entity.pdbx_description
1 polymer ?
#
loop_
_entity_poly.entity_id
_entity_poly.type
_entity_poly.pdbx_seq_one_letter_code
_entity_poly.pdbx_strand_id
1 'polypeptide(L)'
;MASSLSGATSARLLPAASRAAARVSLSPSPSSLKCLRSISSSPLTSHLFLQQRRRSIQVPSVSYSGIASPKCAVSTPEQLKSAKEDIKDLLKTTFCHPILVRLGWHDAGTYNKNIEEWPKRGGANGSLRFEIELKHAANAGLVNALKLLQPIKDRYSGVTYADLFQLASATAVE
;
A
#
# COMPACT_ATOMS: atom_id res chain seq x y z
N MET A 1 -39.61 -21.13 55.38
CA MET A 1 -39.33 -22.58 55.32
C MET A 1 -38.23 -22.80 54.30
N ALA A 2 -37.15 -23.43 54.76
CA ALA A 2 -35.92 -23.68 54.02
C ALA A 2 -36.12 -24.75 52.93
N SER A 3 -35.30 -24.70 51.88
CA SER A 3 -34.77 -25.88 51.19
C SER A 3 -33.58 -25.48 50.30
N SER A 4 -32.39 -25.75 50.82
CA SER A 4 -31.12 -25.81 50.11
C SER A 4 -30.99 -27.18 49.43
N LEU A 5 -30.46 -27.25 48.20
CA LEU A 5 -29.83 -28.48 47.69
C LEU A 5 -28.63 -28.15 46.79
N SER A 6 -27.56 -28.87 47.09
CA SER A 6 -26.19 -28.78 46.60
C SER A 6 -25.93 -29.60 45.34
N GLY A 7 -24.81 -29.32 44.67
CA GLY A 7 -24.10 -30.23 43.76
C GLY A 7 -23.74 -29.58 42.43
N ALA A 8 -22.56 -29.74 41.83
CA ALA A 8 -21.35 -30.44 42.20
C ALA A 8 -20.21 -29.79 41.37
N THR A 9 -19.06 -29.60 42.00
CA THR A 9 -17.81 -29.17 41.36
C THR A 9 -17.25 -30.30 40.49
N SER A 10 -16.86 -30.00 39.25
CA SER A 10 -16.05 -30.91 38.44
C SER A 10 -14.90 -30.14 37.79
N ALA A 11 -13.79 -30.06 38.52
CA ALA A 11 -12.52 -29.59 38.00
C ALA A 11 -11.84 -30.74 37.24
N ARG A 12 -11.65 -30.58 35.93
CA ARG A 12 -10.73 -31.43 35.15
C ARG A 12 -9.35 -30.80 35.14
N LEU A 13 -8.43 -31.45 35.84
CA LEU A 13 -7.00 -31.21 35.83
C LEU A 13 -6.32 -31.99 34.69
N LEU A 14 -5.17 -31.43 34.27
CA LEU A 14 -4.01 -32.00 33.54
C LEU A 14 -3.94 -31.79 32.01
N PRO A 15 -2.74 -31.73 31.39
CA PRO A 15 -1.40 -31.42 31.94
C PRO A 15 -0.65 -30.32 31.16
N ALA A 16 0.31 -29.69 31.86
CA ALA A 16 1.29 -28.77 31.30
C ALA A 16 2.26 -29.48 30.35
N ALA A 17 2.40 -28.97 29.12
CA ALA A 17 3.43 -29.37 28.17
C ALA A 17 4.61 -28.38 28.22
N SER A 18 5.79 -28.96 28.31
CA SER A 18 7.07 -28.30 28.57
C SER A 18 7.63 -27.57 27.34
N ARG A 19 8.51 -26.61 27.65
CA ARG A 19 9.23 -25.64 26.80
C ARG A 19 9.96 -26.26 25.61
N ALA A 20 9.94 -25.54 24.48
CA ALA A 20 11.07 -25.49 23.54
C ALA A 20 11.25 -24.05 23.03
N ALA A 21 12.13 -23.31 23.69
CA ALA A 21 12.60 -22.00 23.23
C ALA A 21 13.72 -22.24 22.21
N ALA A 22 13.44 -22.08 20.93
CA ALA A 22 14.46 -22.04 19.89
C ALA A 22 15.21 -20.71 20.00
N ARG A 23 16.41 -20.74 20.61
CA ARG A 23 17.36 -19.63 20.58
C ARG A 23 18.01 -19.59 19.21
N VAL A 24 17.71 -18.54 18.44
CA VAL A 24 18.46 -18.22 17.21
C VAL A 24 19.74 -17.51 17.64
N SER A 25 20.85 -18.24 17.63
CA SER A 25 22.18 -17.70 17.91
C SER A 25 22.68 -16.94 16.68
N LEU A 26 22.84 -15.63 16.82
CA LEU A 26 23.62 -14.80 15.90
C LEU A 26 25.11 -15.09 16.11
N SER A 27 25.80 -15.53 15.05
CA SER A 27 27.26 -15.53 14.98
C SER A 27 27.73 -14.44 14.02
N PRO A 28 28.58 -13.49 14.46
CA PRO A 28 29.25 -12.56 13.58
C PRO A 28 30.57 -13.18 13.09
N SER A 29 30.76 -13.24 11.78
CA SER A 29 32.05 -13.59 11.16
C SER A 29 32.85 -12.32 10.83
N PRO A 30 34.09 -12.17 11.33
CA PRO A 30 35.03 -11.18 10.83
C PRO A 30 36.16 -11.86 10.05
N SER A 31 36.39 -11.44 8.82
CA SER A 31 37.61 -11.79 8.05
C SER A 31 37.95 -10.58 7.17
N SER A 32 38.76 -9.67 7.71
CA SER A 32 40.20 -9.56 7.43
C SER A 32 40.50 -8.82 6.12
N LEU A 33 40.80 -7.53 6.28
CA LEU A 33 41.43 -6.66 5.29
C LEU A 33 42.91 -7.03 5.14
N LYS A 34 43.43 -7.05 3.90
CA LYS A 34 44.59 -6.22 3.44
C LYS A 34 45.21 -6.68 2.11
N CYS A 35 45.82 -5.68 1.46
CA CYS A 35 46.86 -5.65 0.41
C CYS A 35 46.40 -5.75 -1.07
N LEU A 36 46.47 -4.67 -1.89
CA LEU A 36 47.60 -3.88 -2.44
C LEU A 36 48.08 -4.39 -3.82
N ARG A 37 47.74 -3.68 -4.90
CA ARG A 37 48.67 -2.90 -5.76
C ARG A 37 48.08 -2.64 -7.17
N SER A 38 48.32 -1.40 -7.60
CA SER A 38 48.12 -0.82 -8.93
C SER A 38 49.00 -1.48 -9.99
N ILE A 39 48.48 -1.70 -11.21
CA ILE A 39 49.25 -1.64 -12.46
C ILE A 39 48.36 -1.07 -13.58
N SER A 40 48.85 0.02 -14.18
CA SER A 40 48.37 0.72 -15.37
C SER A 40 48.55 -0.11 -16.65
N SER A 41 47.67 0.04 -17.65
CA SER A 41 48.05 0.31 -19.06
C SER A 41 46.86 0.20 -20.03
N SER A 42 46.67 1.27 -20.81
CA SER A 42 45.88 1.28 -22.06
C SER A 42 46.62 0.53 -23.18
N PRO A 43 45.89 0.13 -24.23
CA PRO A 43 46.38 0.44 -25.57
C PRO A 43 45.33 1.01 -26.51
N LEU A 44 45.88 1.72 -27.48
CA LEU A 44 45.30 2.53 -28.54
C LEU A 44 44.83 1.66 -29.74
N THR A 45 44.08 2.32 -30.63
CA THR A 45 43.87 2.06 -32.07
C THR A 45 42.92 0.95 -32.55
N SER A 46 41.83 1.39 -33.21
CA SER A 46 41.55 1.03 -34.62
C SER A 46 40.49 1.96 -35.21
N HIS A 47 40.97 2.95 -35.94
CA HIS A 47 40.18 3.93 -36.70
C HIS A 47 39.98 3.38 -38.13
N LEU A 48 38.98 2.53 -38.35
CA LEU A 48 38.55 2.14 -39.70
C LEU A 48 37.07 1.77 -39.69
N PHE A 49 36.19 2.77 -39.83
CA PHE A 49 34.86 2.55 -40.40
C PHE A 49 34.58 3.68 -41.38
N LEU A 50 34.79 3.38 -42.66
CA LEU A 50 34.28 4.15 -43.78
C LEU A 50 32.76 4.27 -43.66
N GLN A 51 32.30 5.50 -43.48
CA GLN A 51 31.28 6.12 -44.33
C GLN A 51 30.11 5.21 -44.79
N GLN A 52 29.32 4.68 -43.86
CA GLN A 52 27.95 4.27 -44.19
C GLN A 52 27.01 5.47 -44.04
N ARG A 53 26.77 6.11 -45.19
CA ARG A 53 25.78 7.16 -45.44
C ARG A 53 24.42 6.73 -44.87
N ARG A 54 24.08 7.18 -43.65
CA ARG A 54 22.73 7.06 -43.09
C ARG A 54 21.77 7.80 -44.03
N ARG A 55 20.98 7.06 -44.80
CA ARG A 55 19.77 7.59 -45.42
C ARG A 55 18.82 7.99 -44.29
N SER A 56 18.58 9.29 -44.15
CA SER A 56 17.53 9.83 -43.30
C SER A 56 16.19 9.37 -43.86
N ILE A 57 15.52 8.47 -43.15
CA ILE A 57 14.09 8.20 -43.37
C ILE A 57 13.37 9.27 -42.55
N GLN A 58 12.82 10.27 -43.24
CA GLN A 58 11.88 11.21 -42.61
C GLN A 58 10.61 10.43 -42.26
N VAL A 59 10.44 10.13 -40.97
CA VAL A 59 9.14 9.79 -40.39
C VAL A 59 8.34 11.08 -40.22
N PRO A 60 7.07 11.13 -40.63
CA PRO A 60 6.25 12.32 -40.48
C PRO A 60 6.04 12.62 -38.99
N SER A 61 6.25 13.87 -38.58
CA SER A 61 5.95 14.32 -37.22
C SER A 61 4.43 14.33 -37.04
N VAL A 62 3.90 13.29 -36.42
CA VAL A 62 2.54 13.34 -35.88
C VAL A 62 2.56 14.36 -34.75
N SER A 63 1.89 15.48 -35.00
CA SER A 63 1.61 16.52 -34.01
C SER A 63 0.72 15.92 -32.93
N TYR A 64 1.30 15.56 -31.79
CA TYR A 64 0.54 15.34 -30.55
C TYR A 64 0.08 16.70 -30.04
N SER A 65 -0.98 17.21 -30.67
CA SER A 65 -1.72 18.36 -30.15
C SER A 65 -2.42 17.94 -28.86
N GLY A 66 -2.01 18.54 -27.75
CA GLY A 66 -2.73 18.50 -26.48
C GLY A 66 -2.43 17.31 -25.59
N ILE A 67 -1.21 17.21 -25.06
CA ILE A 67 -1.04 16.60 -23.73
C ILE A 67 -1.70 17.57 -22.75
N ALA A 68 -2.98 17.36 -22.47
CA ALA A 68 -3.64 18.01 -21.35
C ALA A 68 -2.82 17.68 -20.11
N SER A 69 -2.20 18.69 -19.48
CA SER A 69 -1.54 18.54 -18.19
C SER A 69 -2.48 17.78 -17.26
N PRO A 70 -2.00 16.76 -16.52
CA PRO A 70 -2.85 16.05 -15.58
C PRO A 70 -3.41 17.07 -14.59
N LYS A 71 -4.70 17.38 -14.71
CA LYS A 71 -5.40 18.15 -13.68
C LYS A 71 -5.35 17.29 -12.43
N CYS A 72 -4.61 17.72 -11.41
CA CYS A 72 -4.73 17.16 -10.07
C CYS A 72 -6.22 17.22 -9.70
N ALA A 73 -6.86 16.06 -9.60
CA ALA A 73 -8.19 15.96 -9.03
C ALA A 73 -8.05 16.27 -7.54
N VAL A 74 -8.28 17.52 -7.17
CA VAL A 74 -8.26 17.98 -5.79
C VAL A 74 -9.65 17.80 -5.20
N SER A 75 -9.74 17.18 -4.02
CA SER A 75 -11.02 17.04 -3.34
C SER A 75 -11.54 18.38 -2.84
N THR A 76 -12.82 18.65 -3.06
CA THR A 76 -13.47 19.86 -2.55
C THR A 76 -13.63 19.78 -1.02
N PRO A 77 -13.17 20.77 -0.25
CA PRO A 77 -13.16 20.70 1.21
C PRO A 77 -14.57 20.62 1.82
N GLU A 78 -15.59 21.16 1.15
CA GLU A 78 -16.98 21.07 1.58
C GLU A 78 -17.48 19.62 1.54
N GLN A 79 -17.26 18.93 0.41
CA GLN A 79 -17.67 17.52 0.27
C GLN A 79 -16.88 16.60 1.21
N LEU A 80 -15.61 16.89 1.51
CA LEU A 80 -14.84 16.11 2.48
C LEU A 80 -15.45 16.19 3.89
N LYS A 81 -15.92 17.38 4.30
CA LYS A 81 -16.60 17.54 5.59
C LYS A 81 -17.91 16.74 5.63
N SER A 82 -18.72 16.83 4.59
CA SER A 82 -19.97 16.05 4.49
C SER A 82 -19.70 14.54 4.48
N ALA A 83 -18.70 14.09 3.71
CA ALA A 83 -18.29 12.69 3.68
C ALA A 83 -17.81 12.19 5.04
N LYS A 84 -17.10 13.03 5.81
CA LYS A 84 -16.67 12.68 7.18
C LYS A 84 -17.86 12.39 8.09
N GLU A 85 -18.91 13.21 8.05
CA GLU A 85 -20.10 13.00 8.89
C GLU A 85 -20.83 11.70 8.50
N ASP A 86 -20.95 11.41 7.20
CA ASP A 86 -21.52 10.14 6.75
C ASP A 86 -20.69 8.92 7.16
N ILE A 87 -19.36 9.05 7.17
CA ILE A 87 -18.46 8.00 7.66
C ILE A 87 -18.69 7.79 9.17
N LYS A 88 -18.84 8.86 9.96
CA LYS A 88 -19.16 8.72 11.39
C LYS A 88 -20.48 7.98 11.60
N ASP A 89 -21.49 8.24 10.79
CA ASP A 89 -22.77 7.55 10.90
C ASP A 89 -22.68 6.08 10.46
N LEU A 90 -21.90 5.78 9.41
CA LEU A 90 -21.55 4.41 9.02
C LEU A 90 -20.83 3.65 10.16
N LEU A 91 -19.91 4.31 10.85
CA LEU A 91 -19.13 3.74 11.94
C LEU A 91 -20.01 3.39 13.16
N LYS A 92 -20.94 4.28 13.53
CA LYS A 92 -21.91 4.05 14.62
C LYS A 92 -22.87 2.88 14.33
N THR A 93 -23.22 2.67 13.07
CA THR A 93 -24.21 1.67 12.67
C THR A 93 -23.59 0.29 12.42
N THR A 94 -22.43 0.24 11.78
CA THR A 94 -21.84 -1.01 11.29
C THR A 94 -20.63 -1.48 12.11
N PHE A 95 -20.06 -0.61 12.96
CA PHE A 95 -18.87 -0.89 13.78
C PHE A 95 -17.65 -1.35 12.97
N CYS A 96 -17.53 -0.89 11.72
CA CYS A 96 -16.48 -1.30 10.77
C CYS A 96 -15.13 -0.57 10.95
N HIS A 97 -14.86 0.03 12.12
CA HIS A 97 -13.64 0.80 12.40
C HIS A 97 -12.35 0.07 11.98
N PRO A 98 -12.11 -1.20 12.37
CA PRO A 98 -10.83 -1.86 12.09
C PRO A 98 -10.58 -2.08 10.59
N ILE A 99 -11.62 -2.36 9.80
CA ILE A 99 -11.44 -2.63 8.37
C ILE A 99 -11.21 -1.33 7.58
N LEU A 100 -11.75 -0.20 8.02
CA LEU A 100 -11.48 1.11 7.41
C LEU A 100 -10.06 1.60 7.70
N VAL A 101 -9.56 1.38 8.92
CA VAL A 101 -8.14 1.64 9.24
C VAL A 101 -7.23 0.76 8.38
N ARG A 102 -7.54 -0.54 8.28
CA ARG A 102 -6.79 -1.45 7.43
C ARG A 102 -6.80 -1.02 5.96
N LEU A 103 -7.94 -0.55 5.44
CA LEU A 103 -8.03 -0.07 4.07
C LEU A 103 -7.07 1.10 3.80
N GLY A 104 -7.09 2.13 4.66
CA GLY A 104 -6.21 3.29 4.52
C GLY A 104 -4.72 2.91 4.61
N TRP A 105 -4.37 2.02 5.54
CA TRP A 105 -3.02 1.48 5.66
C TRP A 105 -2.57 0.72 4.40
N HIS A 106 -3.41 -0.16 3.85
CA HIS A 106 -3.04 -0.98 2.69
C HIS A 106 -2.87 -0.16 1.41
N ASP A 107 -3.64 0.92 1.23
CA ASP A 107 -3.45 1.84 0.10
C ASP A 107 -2.11 2.59 0.25
N ALA A 108 -1.85 3.17 1.42
CA ALA A 108 -0.63 3.94 1.69
C ALA A 108 0.65 3.07 1.76
N GLY A 109 0.54 1.82 2.20
CA GLY A 109 1.65 0.93 2.49
C GLY A 109 2.41 0.43 1.25
N THR A 110 1.92 0.69 0.05
CA THR A 110 2.60 0.34 -1.21
C THR A 110 3.70 1.33 -1.60
N TYR A 111 3.88 2.41 -0.83
CA TYR A 111 4.83 3.48 -1.13
C TYR A 111 6.29 3.02 -1.14
N ASN A 112 7.02 3.36 -2.21
CA ASN A 112 8.45 3.14 -2.36
C ASN A 112 9.19 4.47 -2.55
N LYS A 113 10.01 4.83 -1.55
CA LYS A 113 10.78 6.08 -1.54
C LYS A 113 11.84 6.18 -2.65
N ASN A 114 12.28 5.06 -3.21
CA ASN A 114 13.32 5.03 -4.23
C ASN A 114 12.77 5.24 -5.65
N ILE A 115 11.44 5.31 -5.80
CA ILE A 115 10.77 5.61 -7.08
C ILE A 115 10.25 7.05 -6.99
N GLU A 116 10.65 7.87 -7.95
CA GLU A 116 10.29 9.30 -7.99
C GLU A 116 8.95 9.51 -8.69
N GLU A 117 8.65 8.72 -9.72
CA GLU A 117 7.50 8.94 -10.59
C GLU A 117 6.18 8.56 -9.92
N TRP A 118 5.22 9.48 -9.97
CA TRP A 118 3.83 9.18 -9.67
C TRP A 118 3.12 8.62 -10.92
N PRO A 119 2.23 7.61 -10.80
CA PRO A 119 1.83 6.87 -9.59
C PRO A 119 2.70 5.64 -9.29
N LYS A 120 3.79 5.40 -10.05
CA LYS A 120 4.61 4.17 -9.95
C LYS A 120 5.20 3.92 -8.58
N ARG A 121 5.45 4.98 -7.81
CA ARG A 121 5.94 4.90 -6.44
C ARG A 121 4.96 4.31 -5.42
N GLY A 122 3.71 4.03 -5.81
CA GLY A 122 2.66 3.56 -4.90
C GLY A 122 2.22 4.64 -3.91
N GLY A 123 1.69 4.22 -2.77
CA GLY A 123 1.21 5.08 -1.69
C GLY A 123 -0.28 5.42 -1.81
N ALA A 124 -0.72 6.38 -0.99
CA ALA A 124 -2.12 6.77 -0.86
C ALA A 124 -2.64 7.50 -2.11
N ASN A 125 -2.90 6.74 -3.17
CA ASN A 125 -3.36 7.23 -4.47
C ASN A 125 -4.70 6.60 -4.89
N GLY A 126 -5.29 5.79 -4.00
CA GLY A 126 -6.57 5.12 -4.19
C GLY A 126 -6.53 3.96 -5.20
N SER A 127 -5.36 3.48 -5.63
CA SER A 127 -5.22 2.36 -6.57
C SER A 127 -5.85 1.08 -6.03
N LEU A 128 -5.93 0.94 -4.70
CA LEU A 128 -6.55 -0.19 -4.01
C LEU A 128 -8.04 -0.40 -4.35
N ARG A 129 -8.69 0.55 -5.03
CA ARG A 129 -10.06 0.37 -5.57
C ARG A 129 -10.13 -0.62 -6.74
N PHE A 130 -9.01 -0.87 -7.42
CA PHE A 130 -8.98 -1.70 -8.62
C PHE A 130 -8.86 -3.18 -8.26
N GLU A 131 -9.55 -4.03 -9.04
CA GLU A 131 -9.61 -5.46 -8.80
C GLU A 131 -8.23 -6.14 -8.81
N ILE A 132 -7.32 -5.68 -9.68
CA ILE A 132 -5.95 -6.19 -9.78
C ILE A 132 -5.23 -6.11 -8.43
N GLU A 133 -5.32 -4.95 -7.76
CA GLU A 133 -4.66 -4.74 -6.47
C GLU A 133 -5.43 -5.40 -5.32
N LEU A 134 -6.77 -5.40 -5.35
CA LEU A 134 -7.60 -6.08 -4.36
C LEU A 134 -7.35 -7.59 -4.28
N LYS A 135 -6.98 -8.21 -5.41
CA LYS A 135 -6.68 -9.65 -5.50
C LYS A 135 -5.33 -10.04 -4.90
N HIS A 136 -4.47 -9.09 -4.53
CA HIS A 136 -3.25 -9.41 -3.80
C HIS A 136 -3.59 -10.09 -2.47
N ALA A 137 -2.85 -11.14 -2.10
CA ALA A 137 -3.15 -11.95 -0.91
C ALA A 137 -3.22 -11.10 0.38
N ALA A 138 -2.37 -10.08 0.51
CA ALA A 138 -2.37 -9.16 1.65
C ALA A 138 -3.69 -8.35 1.76
N ASN A 139 -4.40 -8.14 0.65
CA ASN A 139 -5.62 -7.33 0.56
C ASN A 139 -6.91 -8.15 0.70
N ALA A 140 -6.80 -9.45 1.02
CA ALA A 140 -7.94 -10.32 1.23
C ALA A 140 -8.97 -9.70 2.19
N GLY A 141 -10.23 -9.60 1.73
CA GLY A 141 -11.34 -9.03 2.48
C GLY A 141 -11.55 -7.51 2.33
N LEU A 142 -10.60 -6.75 1.76
CA LEU A 142 -10.75 -5.28 1.64
C LEU A 142 -11.82 -4.84 0.63
N VAL A 143 -12.28 -5.76 -0.24
CA VAL A 143 -13.47 -5.55 -1.06
C VAL A 143 -14.71 -5.20 -0.23
N ASN A 144 -14.81 -5.71 1.01
CA ASN A 144 -15.93 -5.38 1.89
C ASN A 144 -15.86 -3.94 2.39
N ALA A 145 -14.65 -3.40 2.65
CA ALA A 145 -14.47 -2.00 3.02
C ALA A 145 -14.87 -1.07 1.85
N LEU A 146 -14.50 -1.42 0.62
CA LEU A 146 -14.93 -0.67 -0.56
C LEU A 146 -16.45 -0.67 -0.73
N LYS A 147 -17.10 -1.82 -0.55
CA LYS A 147 -18.58 -1.91 -0.61
C LYS A 147 -19.25 -1.01 0.42
N LEU A 148 -18.69 -0.88 1.62
CA LEU A 148 -19.20 0.02 2.66
C LEU A 148 -19.02 1.50 2.29
N LEU A 149 -17.90 1.86 1.65
CA LEU A 149 -17.61 3.24 1.26
C LEU A 149 -18.24 3.64 -0.09
N GLN A 150 -18.63 2.68 -0.94
CA GLN A 150 -19.17 2.94 -2.27
C GLN A 150 -20.37 3.92 -2.26
N PRO A 151 -21.39 3.75 -1.40
CA PRO A 151 -22.52 4.68 -1.35
C PRO A 151 -22.13 6.10 -0.93
N ILE A 152 -21.09 6.24 -0.09
CA ILE A 152 -20.55 7.54 0.30
C ILE A 152 -19.81 8.15 -0.89
N LYS A 153 -18.96 7.37 -1.57
CA LYS A 153 -18.21 7.82 -2.74
C LYS A 153 -19.11 8.29 -3.88
N ASP A 154 -20.23 7.61 -4.11
CA ASP A 154 -21.16 7.90 -5.20
C ASP A 154 -21.88 9.23 -4.97
N ARG A 155 -22.12 9.64 -3.71
CA ARG A 155 -22.69 10.95 -3.37
C ARG A 155 -21.71 12.11 -3.55
N TYR A 156 -20.42 11.85 -3.39
CA TYR A 156 -19.37 12.87 -3.41
C TYR A 156 -18.44 12.69 -4.61
N SER A 157 -18.88 13.14 -5.77
CA SER A 157 -18.11 13.05 -7.02
C SER A 157 -16.80 13.83 -6.98
N GLY A 158 -16.75 14.92 -6.21
CA GLY A 158 -15.58 15.75 -6.00
C GLY A 158 -14.57 15.16 -5.01
N VAL A 159 -14.92 14.12 -4.25
CA VAL A 159 -13.99 13.45 -3.33
C VAL A 159 -13.28 12.32 -4.07
N THR A 160 -11.95 12.33 -4.07
CA THR A 160 -11.15 11.25 -4.65
C THR A 160 -11.20 9.98 -3.79
N TYR A 161 -10.98 8.81 -4.39
CA TYR A 161 -10.86 7.57 -3.62
C TYR A 161 -9.68 7.61 -2.65
N ALA A 162 -8.55 8.23 -3.05
CA ALA A 162 -7.38 8.39 -2.20
C ALA A 162 -7.74 9.12 -0.90
N ASP A 163 -8.37 10.30 -1.01
CA ASP A 163 -8.79 11.08 0.15
C ASP A 163 -9.87 10.36 0.95
N LEU A 164 -10.83 9.69 0.29
CA LEU A 164 -11.88 8.95 0.99
C LEU A 164 -11.33 7.81 1.86
N PHE A 165 -10.35 7.04 1.37
CA PHE A 165 -9.76 5.94 2.14
C PHE A 165 -9.01 6.47 3.36
N GLN A 166 -8.22 7.53 3.19
CA GLN A 166 -7.47 8.12 4.30
C GLN A 166 -8.39 8.83 5.30
N LEU A 167 -9.42 9.53 4.82
CA LEU A 167 -10.44 10.13 5.67
C LEU A 167 -11.20 9.09 6.48
N ALA A 168 -11.59 7.98 5.84
CA ALA A 168 -12.26 6.87 6.52
C ALA A 168 -11.37 6.22 7.60
N SER A 169 -10.09 6.00 7.29
CA SER A 169 -9.12 5.48 8.24
C SER A 169 -8.90 6.43 9.43
N ALA A 170 -8.72 7.73 9.19
CA ALA A 170 -8.51 8.71 10.25
C ALA A 170 -9.76 8.86 11.15
N THR A 171 -10.94 8.93 10.52
CA THR A 171 -12.22 9.04 11.24
C THR A 171 -12.56 7.78 12.03
N ALA A 172 -12.07 6.61 11.60
CA ALA A 172 -12.22 5.37 12.36
C ALA A 172 -11.36 5.31 13.64
N VAL A 173 -10.38 6.19 13.79
CA VAL A 173 -9.48 6.28 14.97
C VAL A 173 -9.88 7.43 15.91
N GLU A 174 -10.39 8.54 15.36
CA GLU A 174 -10.86 9.73 16.09
C GLU A 174 -11.94 9.44 17.13
#